data_AF-A0A6A4VPE5-F1
#
_entry.id   AF-A0A6A4VPE5-F1
#
_cell.length_a   1.000
_cell.length_b   1.000
_cell.length_c   1.000
_cell.angle_alpha   90.00
_cell.angle_beta   90.00
_cell.angle_gamma   90.00
#
_symmetry.space_group_name_H-M   'P 1'
#
loop_
_entity.id
_entity.type
_entity.pdbx_description
1 polymer ?
#
loop_
_entity_poly.entity_id
_entity_poly.type
_entity_poly.pdbx_seq_one_letter_code
_entity_poly.pdbx_strand_id
1 'polypeptide(L)'
;MPEQSAGWKKSRSDGAVQKLHGYPLDHPFNKDGYRYILTEPDPHAPFRQEFDESSDTGGRPIPGWLHRAQCPPAVLLALHDRAQCLRISDDRLSVTGDKGYCMVRATHCVRRGTWYWEATITAQPEGAHCRIGWGGPLANLNAPLGYDKFGYSWRSRKGTVFHEARGRHLSPGYQQGDVLGILIHLPEAAIPARLPDSYKDKPLIKSKSHLYFEDKDDVAGTLERLKPVAGAYIAFYKNGKLQGQTFHNLYG
;
A
#
# COMPACT_ATOMS: atom_id res chain seq x y z
N MET A 1 -32.53 55.25 -19.19
CA MET A 1 -31.72 54.29 -19.96
C MET A 1 -30.73 53.68 -18.97
N PRO A 2 -30.78 52.36 -18.71
CA PRO A 2 -30.27 51.75 -17.48
C PRO A 2 -28.81 51.31 -17.54
N GLU A 3 -28.16 51.32 -16.37
CA GLU A 3 -26.82 50.79 -16.08
C GLU A 3 -26.72 49.28 -16.35
N GLN A 4 -25.63 48.85 -16.96
CA GLN A 4 -25.25 47.46 -17.11
C GLN A 4 -24.61 46.95 -15.81
N SER A 5 -25.29 46.05 -15.10
CA SER A 5 -24.69 45.27 -14.03
C SER A 5 -24.02 44.01 -14.62
N ALA A 6 -22.69 43.99 -14.57
CA ALA A 6 -21.90 42.80 -14.91
C ALA A 6 -22.10 41.73 -13.82
N GLY A 7 -22.87 40.69 -14.15
CA GLY A 7 -23.07 39.54 -13.28
C GLY A 7 -21.80 38.71 -13.15
N TRP A 8 -21.14 38.77 -12.00
CA TRP A 8 -20.13 37.79 -11.59
C TRP A 8 -20.80 36.40 -11.53
N LYS A 9 -20.46 35.52 -12.46
CA LYS A 9 -20.78 34.08 -12.34
C LYS A 9 -20.02 33.53 -11.14
N LYS A 10 -20.71 33.36 -10.01
CA LYS A 10 -20.26 32.54 -8.88
C LYS A 10 -19.86 31.17 -9.40
N SER A 11 -18.58 30.81 -9.29
CA SER A 11 -18.13 29.43 -9.45
C SER A 11 -18.93 28.58 -8.47
N ARG A 12 -19.64 27.57 -8.99
CA ARG A 12 -20.19 26.51 -8.14
C ARG A 12 -19.00 25.89 -7.41
N SER A 13 -18.96 26.02 -6.10
CA SER A 13 -18.05 25.25 -5.27
C SER A 13 -18.45 23.78 -5.42
N ASP A 14 -17.73 23.03 -6.23
CA ASP A 14 -17.70 21.58 -6.10
C ASP A 14 -17.39 21.29 -4.63
N GLY A 15 -18.33 20.65 -3.93
CA GLY A 15 -18.18 20.35 -2.51
C GLY A 15 -16.82 19.70 -2.29
N ALA A 16 -15.97 20.34 -1.49
CA ALA A 16 -14.58 19.93 -1.32
C ALA A 16 -14.54 18.45 -0.96
N VAL A 17 -14.07 17.61 -1.88
CA VAL A 17 -13.92 16.18 -1.63
C VAL A 17 -12.95 16.06 -0.47
N GLN A 18 -13.42 15.52 0.66
CA GLN A 18 -12.59 15.27 1.81
C GLN A 18 -11.43 14.33 1.41
N LYS A 19 -10.21 14.76 1.73
CA LYS A 19 -8.97 14.06 1.43
C LYS A 19 -8.18 13.84 2.71
N LEU A 20 -7.64 12.65 2.87
CA LEU A 20 -6.71 12.31 3.95
C LEU A 20 -5.29 12.26 3.39
N HIS A 21 -4.48 13.27 3.72
CA HIS A 21 -3.13 13.46 3.18
C HIS A 21 -3.12 13.44 1.63
N GLY A 22 -4.03 14.20 1.02
CA GLY A 22 -4.16 14.30 -0.45
C GLY A 22 -4.89 13.13 -1.11
N TYR A 23 -5.16 12.03 -0.39
CA TYR A 23 -5.85 10.85 -0.91
C TYR A 23 -7.38 10.97 -0.74
N PRO A 24 -8.19 10.73 -1.78
CA PRO A 24 -9.64 10.86 -1.73
C PRO A 24 -10.28 9.79 -0.84
N LEU A 25 -11.25 10.18 -0.02
CA LEU A 25 -11.98 9.23 0.84
C LEU A 25 -12.81 8.21 0.06
N ASP A 26 -13.43 8.63 -1.03
CA ASP A 26 -14.08 7.70 -1.94
C ASP A 26 -13.14 7.35 -3.09
N HIS A 27 -12.70 6.09 -3.09
CA HIS A 27 -11.71 5.55 -4.00
C HIS A 27 -12.03 4.07 -4.27
N PRO A 28 -11.66 3.57 -5.47
CA PRO A 28 -11.71 2.14 -5.74
C PRO A 28 -10.73 1.39 -4.82
N PHE A 29 -11.18 0.26 -4.29
CA PHE A 29 -10.36 -0.66 -3.48
C PHE A 29 -9.70 -1.70 -4.36
N ASN A 30 -8.49 -2.12 -4.01
CA ASN A 30 -7.86 -3.28 -4.63
C ASN A 30 -8.72 -4.53 -4.39
N LYS A 31 -9.25 -5.13 -5.45
CA LYS A 31 -10.21 -6.23 -5.36
C LYS A 31 -10.21 -7.05 -6.65
N ASP A 32 -10.56 -8.33 -6.53
CA ASP A 32 -10.82 -9.23 -7.65
C ASP A 32 -9.62 -9.34 -8.63
N GLY A 33 -8.40 -9.21 -8.10
CA GLY A 33 -7.16 -9.25 -8.88
C GLY A 33 -6.82 -7.95 -9.61
N TYR A 34 -7.47 -6.84 -9.29
CA TYR A 34 -7.16 -5.52 -9.81
C TYR A 34 -6.63 -4.59 -8.73
N ARG A 35 -5.65 -3.76 -9.11
CA ARG A 35 -5.09 -2.69 -8.29
C ARG A 35 -5.40 -1.35 -8.90
N TYR A 36 -5.75 -0.41 -8.03
CA TYR A 36 -6.07 0.95 -8.42
C TYR A 36 -5.09 1.91 -7.76
N ILE A 37 -4.24 2.52 -8.56
CA ILE A 37 -3.16 3.37 -8.10
C ILE A 37 -3.54 4.82 -8.43
N LEU A 38 -3.75 5.62 -7.39
CA LEU A 38 -4.10 7.03 -7.57
C LEU A 38 -3.01 7.76 -8.36
N THR A 39 -3.43 8.60 -9.30
CA THR A 39 -2.53 9.32 -10.18
C THR A 39 -2.61 10.82 -9.99
N GLU A 40 -1.57 11.49 -10.44
CA GLU A 40 -1.53 12.93 -10.65
C GLU A 40 -0.97 13.23 -12.05
N PRO A 41 -1.31 14.40 -12.64
CA PRO A 41 -0.69 14.84 -13.88
C PRO A 41 0.84 14.83 -13.76
N ASP A 42 1.53 14.26 -14.75
CA ASP A 42 2.98 14.28 -14.78
C ASP A 42 3.47 15.60 -15.38
N PRO A 43 4.18 16.45 -14.62
CA PRO A 43 4.70 17.72 -15.12
C PRO A 43 5.78 17.54 -16.21
N HIS A 44 6.36 16.34 -16.33
CA HIS A 44 7.39 16.03 -17.33
C HIS A 44 6.85 15.13 -18.45
N ALA A 45 5.53 14.97 -18.57
CA ALA A 45 4.95 14.21 -19.66
C ALA A 45 5.33 14.87 -21.01
N PRO A 46 5.92 14.11 -21.95
CA PRO A 46 6.22 14.64 -23.27
C PRO A 46 4.91 14.95 -24.00
N PHE A 47 4.89 15.95 -24.89
CA PHE A 47 3.72 16.27 -25.73
C PHE A 47 2.43 16.66 -25.01
N ARG A 48 2.52 17.12 -23.75
CA ARG A 48 1.35 17.50 -22.95
C ARG A 48 0.58 18.66 -23.57
N GLN A 49 1.29 19.70 -24.00
CA GLN A 49 0.69 20.90 -24.56
C GLN A 49 -0.04 20.59 -25.87
N GLU A 50 0.61 19.81 -26.75
CA GLU A 50 0.06 19.36 -28.03
C GLU A 50 -1.18 18.48 -27.84
N PHE A 51 -1.22 17.65 -26.79
CA PHE A 51 -2.39 16.87 -26.43
C PHE A 51 -3.55 17.77 -25.97
N ASP A 52 -3.27 18.75 -25.10
CA ASP A 52 -4.29 19.66 -24.56
C ASP A 52 -4.85 20.62 -25.65
N GLU A 53 -4.03 21.01 -26.63
CA GLU A 53 -4.40 21.89 -27.76
C GLU A 53 -5.07 21.14 -28.93
N SER A 54 -4.91 19.82 -29.00
CA SER A 54 -5.49 19.01 -30.07
C SER A 54 -7.02 18.93 -29.95
N SER A 55 -7.73 19.48 -30.94
CA SER A 55 -9.19 19.41 -31.08
C SER A 55 -9.73 17.98 -31.29
N ASP A 56 -8.85 17.03 -31.60
CA ASP A 56 -9.17 15.64 -31.97
C ASP A 56 -9.15 14.65 -30.78
N THR A 57 -8.97 15.18 -29.55
CA THR A 57 -8.90 14.39 -28.30
C THR A 57 -10.28 14.15 -27.65
N GLY A 58 -11.33 14.80 -28.15
CA GLY A 58 -12.69 14.68 -27.63
C GLY A 58 -13.17 13.23 -27.60
N GLY A 59 -13.34 12.66 -26.40
CA GLY A 59 -13.86 11.31 -26.19
C GLY A 59 -12.84 10.17 -26.25
N ARG A 60 -11.56 10.45 -26.55
CA ARG A 60 -10.50 9.42 -26.49
C ARG A 60 -10.08 9.14 -25.04
N PRO A 61 -9.70 7.90 -24.68
CA PRO A 61 -9.12 7.61 -23.38
C PRO A 61 -7.87 8.47 -23.12
N ILE A 62 -7.72 8.99 -21.91
CA ILE A 62 -6.52 9.75 -21.52
C ILE A 62 -5.33 8.79 -21.51
N PRO A 63 -4.25 9.07 -22.28
CA PRO A 63 -3.07 8.24 -22.26
C PRO A 63 -2.39 8.18 -20.88
N GLY A 64 -2.02 6.98 -20.43
CA GLY A 64 -1.39 6.77 -19.12
C GLY A 64 -0.07 7.51 -18.92
N TRP A 65 0.70 7.73 -20.00
CA TRP A 65 1.99 8.41 -19.94
C TRP A 65 1.88 9.91 -19.58
N LEU A 66 0.70 10.53 -19.69
CA LEU A 66 0.42 11.90 -19.23
C LEU A 66 0.36 12.02 -17.69
N HIS A 67 0.30 10.88 -17.00
CA HIS A 67 0.12 10.80 -15.56
C HIS A 67 1.29 10.05 -14.91
N ARG A 68 1.41 10.21 -13.60
CA ARG A 68 2.32 9.43 -12.74
C ARG A 68 1.60 8.98 -11.48
N ALA A 69 2.07 7.90 -10.86
CA ALA A 69 1.52 7.42 -9.61
C ALA A 69 1.76 8.47 -8.51
N GLN A 70 0.71 8.79 -7.75
CA GLN A 70 0.84 9.72 -6.64
C GLN A 70 1.57 9.03 -5.49
N CYS A 71 2.68 9.62 -5.05
CA CYS A 71 3.44 9.17 -3.89
C CYS A 71 3.27 10.18 -2.75
N PRO A 72 2.71 9.79 -1.60
CA PRO A 72 2.61 10.70 -0.46
C PRO A 72 4.01 11.02 0.09
N PRO A 73 4.25 12.24 0.62
CA PRO A 73 5.56 12.66 1.10
C PRO A 73 6.02 11.94 2.38
N ALA A 74 5.13 11.16 2.99
CA ALA A 74 5.39 10.38 4.20
C ALA A 74 4.91 8.94 4.04
N VAL A 75 5.52 8.03 4.80
CA VAL A 75 5.04 6.65 4.93
C VAL A 75 3.77 6.66 5.76
N LEU A 76 2.67 6.22 5.15
CA LEU A 76 1.34 6.17 5.74
C LEU A 76 0.73 4.79 5.51
N LEU A 77 -0.39 4.49 6.17
CA LEU A 77 -1.23 3.36 5.80
C LEU A 77 -1.97 3.67 4.49
N ALA A 78 -1.91 2.75 3.53
CA ALA A 78 -2.53 2.91 2.22
C ALA A 78 -4.05 2.71 2.31
N LEU A 79 -4.82 3.69 1.83
CA LEU A 79 -6.28 3.62 1.89
C LEU A 79 -6.87 2.62 0.89
N HIS A 80 -6.29 2.51 -0.32
CA HIS A 80 -6.72 1.57 -1.35
C HIS A 80 -6.25 0.14 -1.10
N ASP A 81 -5.18 -0.03 -0.34
CA ASP A 81 -4.47 -1.30 -0.17
C ASP A 81 -4.71 -1.91 1.22
N ARG A 82 -6.00 -2.09 1.51
CA ARG A 82 -6.51 -2.62 2.77
C ARG A 82 -7.78 -3.41 2.56
N ALA A 83 -8.07 -4.32 3.48
CA ALA A 83 -9.41 -4.88 3.58
C ALA A 83 -10.43 -3.80 3.95
N GLN A 84 -11.64 -3.90 3.37
CA GLN A 84 -12.75 -2.98 3.67
C GLN A 84 -13.20 -3.04 5.14
N CYS A 85 -12.93 -4.16 5.81
CA CYS A 85 -13.28 -4.41 7.21
C CYS A 85 -12.48 -3.52 8.20
N LEU A 86 -11.36 -2.93 7.76
CA LEU A 86 -10.46 -2.15 8.61
C LEU A 86 -10.86 -0.67 8.65
N ARG A 87 -10.67 -0.04 9.81
CA ARG A 87 -10.80 1.40 10.02
C ARG A 87 -9.41 2.00 10.17
N ILE A 88 -9.12 3.03 9.39
CA ILE A 88 -7.86 3.79 9.45
C ILE A 88 -8.17 5.16 10.06
N SER A 89 -7.31 5.66 10.94
CA SER A 89 -7.42 7.00 11.51
C SER A 89 -7.21 8.10 10.46
N ASP A 90 -7.67 9.31 10.74
CA ASP A 90 -7.57 10.43 9.78
C ASP A 90 -6.10 10.80 9.45
N ASP A 91 -5.20 10.65 10.42
CA ASP A 91 -3.74 10.82 10.23
C ASP A 91 -3.08 9.67 9.45
N ARG A 92 -3.83 8.60 9.18
CA ARG A 92 -3.40 7.39 8.47
C ARG A 92 -2.21 6.67 9.12
N LEU A 93 -2.04 6.81 10.44
CA LEU A 93 -0.97 6.17 11.20
C LEU A 93 -1.47 5.03 12.11
N SER A 94 -2.79 4.91 12.29
CA SER A 94 -3.39 3.83 13.10
C SER A 94 -4.43 3.04 12.31
N VAL A 95 -4.54 1.76 12.64
CA VAL A 95 -5.55 0.86 12.07
C VAL A 95 -6.21 0.03 13.16
N THR A 96 -7.53 -0.11 13.06
CA THR A 96 -8.35 -0.92 13.95
C THR A 96 -9.17 -1.89 13.12
N GLY A 97 -9.20 -3.17 13.53
CA GLY A 97 -10.06 -4.19 12.96
C GLY A 97 -10.95 -4.81 14.04
N ASP A 98 -12.19 -5.11 13.71
CA ASP A 98 -13.18 -5.73 14.61
C ASP A 98 -13.81 -7.02 14.06
N LYS A 99 -13.46 -7.42 12.83
CA LYS A 99 -14.04 -8.58 12.13
C LYS A 99 -12.95 -9.52 11.60
N GLY A 100 -12.56 -10.49 12.42
CA GLY A 100 -11.59 -11.51 12.03
C GLY A 100 -10.24 -10.92 11.62
N TYR A 101 -9.42 -11.71 10.92
CA TYR A 101 -8.15 -11.23 10.39
C TYR A 101 -8.34 -10.55 9.04
N CYS A 102 -7.82 -9.34 8.94
CA CYS A 102 -7.71 -8.52 7.74
C CYS A 102 -6.33 -7.84 7.75
N MET A 103 -5.93 -7.26 6.62
CA MET A 103 -4.62 -6.63 6.44
C MET A 103 -4.75 -5.24 5.79
N VAL A 104 -3.80 -4.38 6.12
CA VAL A 104 -3.49 -3.12 5.44
C VAL A 104 -1.99 -3.07 5.18
N ARG A 105 -1.57 -2.48 4.06
CA ARG A 105 -0.17 -2.21 3.74
C ARG A 105 0.17 -0.72 3.85
N ALA A 106 1.45 -0.43 4.00
CA ALA A 106 1.96 0.93 3.94
C ALA A 106 1.98 1.45 2.50
N THR A 107 2.10 2.77 2.32
CA THR A 107 2.17 3.44 1.01
C THR A 107 3.47 3.20 0.27
N HIS A 108 4.53 2.80 0.98
CA HIS A 108 5.87 2.62 0.44
C HIS A 108 6.26 1.14 0.46
N CYS A 109 7.10 0.75 -0.50
CA CYS A 109 7.64 -0.60 -0.59
C CYS A 109 9.17 -0.57 -0.48
N VAL A 110 9.74 -1.70 -0.06
CA VAL A 110 11.18 -1.93 -0.03
C VAL A 110 11.55 -2.89 -1.16
N ARG A 111 12.66 -2.63 -1.84
CA ARG A 111 13.18 -3.50 -2.89
C ARG A 111 14.59 -3.99 -2.64
N ARG A 112 15.42 -3.27 -1.88
CA ARG A 112 16.80 -3.66 -1.57
C ARG A 112 17.30 -2.94 -0.33
N GLY A 113 18.39 -3.40 0.24
CA GLY A 113 19.02 -2.84 1.43
C GLY A 113 18.38 -3.33 2.72
N THR A 114 18.76 -2.69 3.82
CA THR A 114 18.25 -2.98 5.16
C THR A 114 17.32 -1.87 5.61
N TRP A 115 16.09 -2.23 5.96
CA TRP A 115 15.06 -1.29 6.40
C TRP A 115 14.44 -1.74 7.71
N TYR A 116 14.00 -0.76 8.49
CA TYR A 116 13.40 -0.97 9.80
C TYR A 116 12.20 -0.05 9.96
N TRP A 117 11.13 -0.56 10.56
CA TRP A 117 9.98 0.23 10.96
C TRP A 117 9.45 -0.25 12.31
N GLU A 118 8.69 0.62 12.98
CA GLU A 118 8.11 0.33 14.28
C GLU A 118 6.60 0.51 14.26
N ALA A 119 5.93 -0.24 15.13
CA ALA A 119 4.52 -0.03 15.46
C ALA A 119 4.29 -0.18 16.95
N THR A 120 3.41 0.65 17.49
CA THR A 120 2.96 0.57 18.87
C THR A 120 1.60 -0.13 18.94
N ILE A 121 1.45 -1.10 19.84
CA ILE A 121 0.15 -1.69 20.11
C ILE A 121 -0.62 -0.77 21.07
N THR A 122 -1.51 0.05 20.54
CA THR A 122 -2.22 1.08 21.32
C THR A 122 -3.38 0.51 22.13
N ALA A 123 -4.10 -0.48 21.60
CA ALA A 123 -5.20 -1.16 22.27
C ALA A 123 -5.24 -2.65 21.90
N GLN A 124 -5.46 -3.51 22.88
CA GLN A 124 -5.65 -4.94 22.65
C GLN A 124 -6.68 -5.53 23.63
N PRO A 125 -7.98 -5.42 23.34
CA PRO A 125 -9.04 -6.02 24.14
C PRO A 125 -8.87 -7.54 24.30
N GLU A 126 -9.57 -8.11 25.29
CA GLU A 126 -9.56 -9.56 25.49
C GLU A 126 -10.02 -10.31 24.22
N GLY A 127 -9.29 -11.35 23.84
CA GLY A 127 -9.52 -12.10 22.61
C GLY A 127 -9.02 -11.41 21.33
N ALA A 128 -8.58 -10.15 21.39
CA ALA A 128 -8.01 -9.45 20.25
C ALA A 128 -6.54 -9.86 20.03
N HIS A 129 -6.22 -10.22 18.79
CA HIS A 129 -4.87 -10.59 18.38
C HIS A 129 -4.55 -9.97 17.03
N CYS A 130 -3.31 -9.53 16.87
CA CYS A 130 -2.82 -8.98 15.61
C CYS A 130 -1.59 -9.76 15.12
N ARG A 131 -1.31 -9.59 13.84
CA ARG A 131 -0.09 -10.04 13.19
C ARG A 131 0.57 -8.85 12.51
N ILE A 132 1.88 -8.74 12.66
CA ILE A 132 2.68 -7.66 12.10
C ILE A 132 3.88 -8.25 11.35
N GLY A 133 4.35 -7.59 10.30
CA GLY A 133 5.48 -8.07 9.52
C GLY A 133 5.55 -7.48 8.12
N TRP A 134 6.09 -8.26 7.20
CA TRP A 134 6.28 -7.86 5.80
C TRP A 134 5.40 -8.69 4.88
N GLY A 135 4.79 -8.04 3.90
CA GLY A 135 3.96 -8.67 2.89
C GLY A 135 4.25 -8.11 1.51
N GLY A 136 4.38 -9.00 0.53
CA GLY A 136 4.39 -8.64 -0.88
C GLY A 136 3.01 -8.15 -1.34
N PRO A 137 2.93 -7.57 -2.55
CA PRO A 137 1.72 -6.90 -3.01
C PRO A 137 0.57 -7.88 -3.33
N LEU A 138 0.88 -9.16 -3.53
CA LEU A 138 -0.10 -10.25 -3.74
C LEU A 138 -0.57 -10.93 -2.44
N ALA A 139 -0.10 -10.49 -1.27
CA ALA A 139 -0.60 -11.02 -0.01
C ALA A 139 -2.10 -10.71 0.14
N ASN A 140 -2.89 -11.73 0.45
CA ASN A 140 -4.35 -11.59 0.49
C ASN A 140 -4.79 -10.67 1.65
N LEU A 141 -5.37 -9.53 1.30
CA LEU A 141 -5.78 -8.52 2.27
C LEU A 141 -6.88 -8.99 3.23
N ASN A 142 -7.69 -9.98 2.84
CA ASN A 142 -8.77 -10.53 3.66
C ASN A 142 -8.32 -11.74 4.50
N ALA A 143 -7.02 -12.04 4.54
CA ALA A 143 -6.42 -13.12 5.30
C ALA A 143 -5.41 -12.59 6.32
N PRO A 144 -5.07 -13.34 7.38
CA PRO A 144 -3.98 -12.98 8.27
C PRO A 144 -2.65 -12.94 7.50
N LEU A 145 -1.79 -11.96 7.81
CA LEU A 145 -0.44 -11.94 7.27
C LEU A 145 0.29 -13.26 7.58
N GLY A 146 1.02 -13.78 6.59
CA GLY A 146 1.66 -15.10 6.65
C GLY A 146 0.73 -16.28 6.38
N TYR A 147 -0.47 -16.05 5.85
CA TYR A 147 -1.35 -17.11 5.33
C TYR A 147 -0.81 -17.72 4.03
N ASP A 148 -0.33 -16.89 3.11
CA ASP A 148 0.17 -17.28 1.79
C ASP A 148 1.71 -17.21 1.70
N LYS A 149 2.24 -17.44 0.50
CA LYS A 149 3.67 -17.34 0.17
C LYS A 149 4.21 -15.90 0.16
N PHE A 150 3.33 -14.91 0.15
CA PHE A 150 3.69 -13.50 -0.02
C PHE A 150 3.81 -12.78 1.32
N GLY A 151 3.41 -13.40 2.43
CA GLY A 151 3.45 -12.79 3.76
C GLY A 151 4.39 -13.49 4.75
N TYR A 152 4.99 -12.68 5.61
CA TYR A 152 5.79 -13.11 6.76
C TYR A 152 5.35 -12.29 7.97
N SER A 153 4.93 -12.94 9.05
CA SER A 153 4.40 -12.23 10.20
C SER A 153 4.89 -12.77 11.53
N TRP A 154 4.69 -11.95 12.55
CA TRP A 154 4.79 -12.27 13.96
C TRP A 154 3.45 -11.97 14.63
N ARG A 155 2.95 -12.92 15.41
CA ARG A 155 1.63 -12.88 16.05
C ARG A 155 1.73 -12.50 17.52
N SER A 156 0.84 -11.62 17.98
CA SER A 156 0.77 -11.16 19.37
C SER A 156 0.60 -12.32 20.36
N ARG A 157 -0.31 -13.25 20.04
CA ARG A 157 -0.52 -14.46 20.84
C ARG A 157 0.65 -15.44 20.69
N LYS A 158 1.30 -15.75 21.81
CA LYS A 158 2.41 -16.73 21.94
C LYS A 158 3.66 -16.41 21.12
N GLY A 159 3.81 -15.18 20.62
CA GLY A 159 4.99 -14.72 19.86
C GLY A 159 5.41 -15.68 18.76
N THR A 160 4.43 -16.08 17.96
CA THR A 160 4.61 -17.10 16.91
C THR A 160 4.76 -16.42 15.57
N VAL A 161 5.75 -16.85 14.78
CA VAL A 161 5.94 -16.36 13.42
C VAL A 161 5.22 -17.25 12.41
N PHE A 162 4.62 -16.65 11.39
CA PHE A 162 3.83 -17.34 10.36
C PHE A 162 4.28 -17.00 8.94
N HIS A 163 4.36 -18.03 8.11
CA HIS A 163 4.52 -17.98 6.66
C HIS A 163 3.87 -19.23 6.06
N GLU A 164 3.17 -19.12 4.92
CA GLU A 164 2.40 -20.23 4.32
C GLU A 164 1.48 -20.95 5.32
N ALA A 165 0.83 -20.18 6.19
CA ALA A 165 -0.03 -20.66 7.29
C ALA A 165 0.69 -21.56 8.33
N ARG A 166 2.01 -21.73 8.24
CA ARG A 166 2.82 -22.53 9.17
C ARG A 166 3.37 -21.65 10.29
N GLY A 167 2.95 -21.95 11.51
CA GLY A 167 3.39 -21.24 12.72
C GLY A 167 4.62 -21.88 13.34
N ARG A 168 5.61 -21.07 13.73
CA ARG A 168 6.75 -21.49 14.57
C ARG A 168 6.87 -20.57 15.77
N HIS A 169 7.16 -21.11 16.93
CA HIS A 169 7.41 -20.28 18.11
C HIS A 169 8.75 -19.54 17.94
N LEU A 170 8.73 -18.23 18.20
CA LEU A 170 9.93 -17.39 18.16
C LEU A 170 10.24 -16.82 19.54
N SER A 171 9.22 -16.27 20.19
CA SER A 171 9.37 -15.46 21.38
C SER A 171 8.13 -15.54 22.28
N PRO A 172 8.17 -14.96 23.49
CA PRO A 172 6.95 -14.57 24.17
C PRO A 172 6.07 -13.67 23.31
N GLY A 173 4.78 -13.63 23.63
CA GLY A 173 3.84 -12.72 22.98
C GLY A 173 4.15 -11.25 23.25
N TYR A 174 3.45 -10.41 22.51
CA TYR A 174 3.43 -8.97 22.72
C TYR A 174 2.00 -8.51 22.98
N GLN A 175 1.88 -7.37 23.64
CA GLN A 175 0.62 -6.86 24.16
C GLN A 175 0.51 -5.33 24.02
N GLN A 176 -0.63 -4.78 24.44
CA GLN A 176 -0.83 -3.34 24.53
C GLN A 176 0.32 -2.64 25.29
N GLY A 177 0.78 -1.52 24.73
CA GLY A 177 1.90 -0.73 25.23
C GLY A 177 3.27 -1.15 24.69
N ASP A 178 3.39 -2.33 24.06
CA ASP A 178 4.65 -2.74 23.43
C ASP A 178 4.89 -1.97 22.11
N VAL A 179 6.14 -1.57 21.92
CA VAL A 179 6.69 -1.06 20.65
C VAL A 179 7.40 -2.20 19.95
N LEU A 180 6.96 -2.52 18.74
CA LEU A 180 7.48 -3.64 17.95
C LEU A 180 8.31 -3.09 16.82
N GLY A 181 9.55 -3.57 16.71
CA GLY A 181 10.44 -3.26 15.60
C GLY A 181 10.51 -4.41 14.62
N ILE A 182 10.44 -4.12 13.32
CA ILE A 182 10.46 -5.13 12.28
C ILE A 182 11.50 -4.72 11.23
N LEU A 183 12.61 -5.45 11.21
CA LEU A 183 13.69 -5.27 10.26
C LEU A 183 13.53 -6.24 9.09
N ILE A 184 13.81 -5.78 7.88
CA ILE A 184 14.03 -6.62 6.71
C ILE A 184 15.37 -6.29 6.08
N HIS A 185 16.11 -7.33 5.70
CA HIS A 185 17.31 -7.20 4.90
C HIS A 185 17.10 -7.88 3.55
N LEU A 186 17.34 -7.14 2.47
CA LEU A 186 17.27 -7.58 1.09
C LEU A 186 18.61 -7.29 0.41
N PRO A 187 19.41 -8.32 0.05
CA PRO A 187 20.72 -8.12 -0.56
C PRO A 187 20.65 -7.35 -1.88
N GLU A 188 21.57 -6.41 -2.07
CA GLU A 188 21.58 -5.49 -3.23
C GLU A 188 21.80 -6.21 -4.56
N ALA A 189 22.63 -7.26 -4.57
CA ALA A 189 22.93 -8.06 -5.75
C ALA A 189 21.75 -8.96 -6.21
N ALA A 190 20.72 -9.13 -5.39
CA ALA A 190 19.65 -10.08 -5.66
C ALA A 190 18.59 -9.57 -6.64
N ILE A 191 18.50 -8.25 -6.86
CA ILE A 191 17.41 -7.64 -7.61
C ILE A 191 18.01 -6.79 -8.73
N PRO A 192 17.65 -7.05 -10.01
CA PRO A 192 18.11 -6.23 -11.14
C PRO A 192 17.84 -4.75 -10.86
N ALA A 193 18.74 -3.87 -11.30
CA ALA A 193 18.60 -2.41 -11.19
C ALA A 193 17.46 -1.87 -12.09
N ARG A 194 16.23 -2.36 -11.87
CA ARG A 194 15.02 -1.90 -12.52
C ARG A 194 14.38 -0.84 -11.63
N LEU A 195 14.08 0.30 -12.23
CA LEU A 195 13.31 1.36 -11.59
C LEU A 195 11.95 0.81 -11.12
N PRO A 196 11.31 1.47 -10.13
CA PRO A 196 9.92 1.20 -9.79
C PRO A 196 9.03 1.19 -11.03
N ASP A 197 7.93 0.43 -10.97
CA ASP A 197 6.98 0.47 -12.07
C ASP A 197 6.38 1.87 -12.17
N SER A 198 6.37 2.42 -13.38
CA SER A 198 5.84 3.76 -13.64
C SER A 198 4.34 3.74 -13.92
N TYR A 199 3.79 2.56 -14.26
CA TYR A 199 2.39 2.34 -14.65
C TYR A 199 1.93 3.16 -15.87
N LYS A 200 2.85 3.83 -16.58
CA LYS A 200 2.53 4.70 -17.72
C LYS A 200 1.95 3.94 -18.93
N ASP A 201 2.20 2.63 -18.99
CA ASP A 201 1.63 1.69 -19.96
C ASP A 201 0.23 1.19 -19.58
N LYS A 202 -0.24 1.50 -18.36
CA LYS A 202 -1.52 1.04 -17.84
C LYS A 202 -2.66 1.97 -18.22
N PRO A 203 -3.89 1.45 -18.39
CA PRO A 203 -5.06 2.27 -18.62
C PRO A 203 -5.36 3.17 -17.42
N LEU A 204 -5.85 4.38 -17.71
CA LEU A 204 -6.41 5.28 -16.72
C LEU A 204 -7.92 5.07 -16.62
N ILE A 205 -8.40 4.83 -15.40
CA ILE A 205 -9.82 4.81 -15.11
C ILE A 205 -10.22 6.07 -14.32
N LYS A 206 -11.41 6.58 -14.60
CA LYS A 206 -11.99 7.70 -13.85
C LYS A 206 -12.94 7.17 -12.78
N SER A 207 -12.65 7.49 -11.53
CA SER A 207 -13.59 7.28 -10.42
C SER A 207 -13.84 8.63 -9.75
N LYS A 208 -15.09 9.09 -9.82
CA LYS A 208 -15.50 10.45 -9.44
C LYS A 208 -14.61 11.50 -10.13
N SER A 209 -13.94 12.34 -9.35
CA SER A 209 -13.09 13.44 -9.81
C SER A 209 -11.61 13.06 -9.87
N HIS A 210 -11.25 11.79 -9.72
CA HIS A 210 -9.86 11.32 -9.67
C HIS A 210 -9.59 10.26 -10.74
N LEU A 211 -8.34 10.19 -11.19
CA LEU A 211 -7.84 9.22 -12.16
C LEU A 211 -6.92 8.21 -11.47
N TYR A 212 -7.07 6.93 -11.83
CA TYR A 212 -6.30 5.83 -11.27
C TYR A 212 -5.69 5.01 -12.41
N PHE A 213 -4.46 4.54 -12.24
CA PHE A 213 -3.99 3.42 -13.05
C PHE A 213 -4.70 2.16 -12.58
N GLU A 214 -5.19 1.38 -13.55
CA GLU A 214 -5.71 0.05 -13.30
C GLU A 214 -4.66 -0.98 -13.75
N ASP A 215 -4.19 -1.79 -12.80
CA ASP A 215 -3.25 -2.87 -13.06
C ASP A 215 -3.84 -4.21 -12.62
N LYS A 216 -3.51 -5.27 -13.35
CA LYS A 216 -4.03 -6.62 -13.10
C LYS A 216 -2.97 -7.49 -12.46
N ASP A 217 -3.33 -8.12 -11.36
CA ASP A 217 -2.46 -9.04 -10.63
C ASP A 217 -2.20 -10.32 -11.45
N ASP A 218 -0.92 -10.57 -11.72
CA ASP A 218 -0.44 -11.83 -12.29
C ASP A 218 -0.03 -12.78 -11.16
N VAL A 219 -1.01 -13.36 -10.47
CA VAL A 219 -0.75 -14.27 -9.34
C VAL A 219 -0.01 -15.52 -9.81
N ALA A 220 -0.48 -16.16 -10.88
CA ALA A 220 0.08 -17.41 -11.39
C ALA A 220 1.52 -17.23 -11.88
N GLY A 221 1.77 -16.25 -12.74
CA GLY A 221 3.12 -15.99 -13.23
C GLY A 221 4.05 -15.49 -12.13
N THR A 222 3.54 -14.77 -11.12
CA THR A 222 4.38 -14.39 -9.97
C THR A 222 4.76 -15.60 -9.13
N LEU A 223 3.86 -16.57 -8.93
CA LEU A 223 4.19 -17.82 -8.23
C LEU A 223 5.25 -18.64 -8.96
N GLU A 224 5.23 -18.66 -10.29
CA GLU A 224 6.24 -19.35 -11.11
C GLU A 224 7.62 -18.68 -11.05
N ARG A 225 7.65 -17.33 -10.96
CA ARG A 225 8.89 -16.55 -10.87
C ARG A 225 9.46 -16.48 -9.47
N LEU A 226 8.66 -16.79 -8.45
CA LEU A 226 8.98 -16.66 -7.04
C LEU A 226 10.21 -17.50 -6.66
N LYS A 227 11.32 -16.87 -6.28
CA LYS A 227 12.54 -17.58 -5.91
C LYS A 227 13.06 -17.13 -4.56
N PRO A 228 13.62 -18.04 -3.75
CA PRO A 228 14.29 -17.66 -2.51
C PRO A 228 15.48 -16.74 -2.80
N VAL A 229 15.52 -15.59 -2.14
CA VAL A 229 16.62 -14.61 -2.22
C VAL A 229 17.65 -14.94 -1.14
N ALA A 230 18.76 -15.55 -1.55
CA ALA A 230 19.84 -15.95 -0.64
C ALA A 230 20.36 -14.75 0.18
N GLY A 231 20.47 -14.91 1.50
CA GLY A 231 20.94 -13.87 2.40
C GLY A 231 19.86 -12.88 2.86
N ALA A 232 18.65 -12.89 2.27
CA ALA A 232 17.54 -12.12 2.81
C ALA A 232 17.04 -12.69 4.14
N TYR A 233 16.64 -11.81 5.06
CA TYR A 233 16.09 -12.21 6.37
C TYR A 233 15.18 -11.13 6.97
N ILE A 234 14.42 -11.52 8.00
CA ILE A 234 13.60 -10.62 8.82
C ILE A 234 14.03 -10.76 10.28
N ALA A 235 14.11 -9.67 11.02
CA ALA A 235 14.33 -9.69 12.46
C ALA A 235 13.24 -8.92 13.20
N PHE A 236 12.81 -9.46 14.34
CA PHE A 236 11.77 -8.86 15.17
C PHE A 236 12.36 -8.35 16.48
N TYR A 237 11.91 -7.17 16.89
CA TYR A 237 12.32 -6.48 18.11
C TYR A 237 11.09 -6.14 18.94
N LYS A 238 11.24 -6.19 20.27
CA LYS A 238 10.23 -5.80 21.24
C LYS A 238 10.87 -4.80 22.20
N ASN A 239 10.36 -3.57 22.23
CA ASN A 239 10.87 -2.48 23.05
C ASN A 239 12.41 -2.34 22.90
N GLY A 240 12.87 -2.33 21.64
CA GLY A 240 14.28 -2.27 21.26
C GLY A 240 15.09 -3.58 21.42
N LYS A 241 14.55 -4.62 22.07
CA LYS A 241 15.25 -5.90 22.30
C LYS A 241 14.96 -6.89 21.18
N LEU A 242 16.02 -7.43 20.56
CA LEU A 242 15.91 -8.48 19.55
C LEU A 242 15.19 -9.71 20.15
N GLN A 243 14.10 -10.11 19.50
CA GLN A 243 13.35 -11.34 19.80
C GLN A 243 13.85 -12.52 18.98
N GLY A 244 14.36 -12.25 17.78
CA GLY A 244 15.04 -13.22 16.95
C GLY A 244 15.10 -12.80 15.50
N GLN A 245 16.12 -13.31 14.82
CA GLN A 245 16.23 -13.28 13.37
C GLN A 245 15.60 -14.55 12.81
N THR A 246 14.71 -14.41 11.84
CA THR A 246 13.96 -15.51 11.25
C THR A 246 13.71 -15.25 9.76
N PHE A 247 12.91 -16.13 9.14
CA PHE A 247 12.54 -16.07 7.72
C PHE A 247 13.76 -15.81 6.81
N HIS A 248 14.70 -16.75 6.81
CA HIS A 248 15.84 -16.69 5.89
C HIS A 248 15.41 -17.08 4.48
N ASN A 249 16.09 -16.52 3.48
CA ASN A 249 15.86 -16.79 2.07
C ASN A 249 14.44 -16.44 1.63
N LEU A 250 14.02 -15.20 1.93
CA LEU A 250 12.71 -14.67 1.56
C LEU A 250 12.45 -14.83 0.06
N TYR A 251 11.22 -15.14 -0.31
CA TYR A 251 10.77 -15.09 -1.70
C TYR A 251 10.85 -13.67 -2.27
N GLY A 252 11.44 -13.55 -3.46
CA GLY A 252 11.53 -12.34 -4.27
C GLY A 252 11.47 -12.62 -5.77
#